data_AF-A0A8T1TKZ5-F1
#
_entry.id   AF-A0A8T1TKZ5-F1
#
_cell.length_a   1.000
_cell.length_b   1.000
_cell.length_c   1.000
_cell.angle_alpha   90.00
_cell.angle_beta   90.00
_cell.angle_gamma   90.00
#
_symmetry.space_group_name_H-M   'P 1'
#
loop_
_entity.id
_entity.type
_entity.pdbx_description
1 polymer ?
#
loop_
_entity_poly.entity_id
_entity_poly.type
_entity_poly.pdbx_seq_one_letter_code
_entity_poly.pdbx_strand_id
1 'polypeptide(L)'
;MQYMLLTCASKKCCEYAPTAKCPWRGKVLICERSDTMTVYELHDHFTTAQDVGKMVIPLRQNEFCKEMAEQGLKPVRIRNAMKVKMQLSENSAPTLRMVQNLVN
;
A
#
# COMPACT_ATOMS: atom_id res chain seq x y z
N MET A 1 16.24 -15.29 19.96
CA MET A 1 16.80 -14.92 18.63
C MET A 1 15.91 -15.52 17.58
N GLN A 2 15.13 -14.69 16.91
CA GLN A 2 14.23 -15.12 15.84
C GLN A 2 14.82 -14.74 14.49
N TYR A 3 14.52 -15.52 13.45
CA TYR A 3 14.85 -15.11 12.09
C TYR A 3 13.69 -15.32 11.14
N MET A 4 13.62 -14.46 10.12
CA MET A 4 12.66 -14.56 9.04
C MET A 4 13.39 -14.44 7.71
N LEU A 5 13.07 -15.32 6.77
CA LEU A 5 13.57 -15.23 5.40
C LEU A 5 12.55 -14.49 4.54
N LEU A 6 13.04 -13.58 3.70
CA LEU A 6 12.24 -12.76 2.80
C LEU A 6 12.55 -13.15 1.36
N THR A 7 11.50 -13.16 0.54
CA THR A 7 11.58 -13.28 -0.91
C THR A 7 10.90 -12.08 -1.55
N CYS A 8 11.38 -11.65 -2.70
CA CYS A 8 10.75 -10.54 -3.43
C CYS A 8 9.32 -10.91 -3.86
N ALA A 9 8.39 -9.99 -3.59
CA ALA A 9 6.99 -10.06 -4.03
C ALA A 9 6.59 -8.90 -4.96
N SER A 10 7.58 -8.13 -5.45
CA SER A 10 7.34 -6.97 -6.32
C SER A 10 6.74 -7.41 -7.66
N LYS A 11 5.66 -6.72 -8.06
CA LYS A 11 5.05 -6.91 -9.38
C LYS A 11 6.00 -6.47 -10.49
N LYS A 12 6.77 -5.40 -10.28
CA LYS A 12 7.76 -4.94 -11.26
C LYS A 12 8.86 -5.95 -11.53
N CYS A 13 9.33 -6.66 -10.50
CA CYS A 13 10.26 -7.78 -10.71
C CYS A 13 9.62 -8.95 -11.49
N CYS A 14 8.34 -9.22 -11.26
CA CYS A 14 7.60 -10.26 -11.98
C CYS A 14 7.35 -9.88 -13.44
N GLU A 15 6.99 -8.62 -13.72
CA GLU A 15 6.81 -8.09 -15.07
C GLU A 15 8.13 -8.09 -15.87
N TYR A 16 9.26 -7.78 -15.21
CA TYR A 16 10.58 -7.77 -15.85
C TYR A 16 10.99 -9.17 -16.34
N ALA A 17 10.75 -10.21 -15.53
CA ALA A 17 11.06 -11.58 -15.88
C ALA A 17 9.90 -12.54 -15.50
N PRO A 18 8.87 -12.66 -16.35
CA PRO A 18 7.65 -13.40 -16.02
C PRO A 18 7.86 -14.91 -15.77
N THR A 19 8.93 -15.47 -16.33
CA THR A 19 9.26 -16.89 -16.24
C THR A 19 10.27 -17.21 -15.15
N ALA A 20 10.85 -16.20 -14.48
CA ALA A 20 11.89 -16.38 -13.48
C ALA A 20 11.51 -15.74 -12.14
N LYS A 21 11.89 -16.38 -11.04
CA LYS A 21 11.77 -15.78 -9.71
C LYS A 21 12.87 -14.73 -9.53
N CYS A 22 12.50 -13.58 -8.97
CA CYS A 22 13.45 -12.54 -8.59
C CYS A 22 14.55 -13.12 -7.69
N PRO A 23 15.85 -12.83 -7.95
CA PRO A 23 16.94 -13.46 -7.23
C PRO A 23 17.17 -12.87 -5.84
N TRP A 24 16.70 -11.64 -5.58
CA TRP A 24 16.80 -11.00 -4.26
C TRP A 24 16.24 -11.86 -3.13
N ARG A 25 17.01 -11.95 -2.05
CA ARG A 25 16.63 -12.61 -0.79
C ARG A 25 16.98 -11.69 0.38
N GLY A 26 16.10 -11.65 1.37
CA GLY A 26 16.36 -10.98 2.63
C GLY A 26 16.40 -11.98 3.79
N LYS A 27 17.12 -11.63 4.85
CA LYS A 27 17.04 -12.30 6.14
C LYS A 27 16.93 -11.25 7.23
N VAL A 28 15.87 -11.32 8.00
CA VAL A 28 15.65 -10.49 9.18
C VAL A 28 16.12 -11.27 10.40
N LEU A 29 16.92 -10.63 11.26
CA LEU A 29 17.32 -11.14 12.58
C LEU A 29 16.68 -10.29 13.70
N ILE A 30 15.87 -11.00 14.47
CA ILE A 30 15.14 -10.76 15.72
C ILE A 30 15.92 -10.88 17.04
N CYS A 31 16.56 -9.86 17.59
CA CYS A 31 17.07 -9.98 18.97
C CYS A 31 15.99 -9.60 19.99
N GLU A 32 15.25 -10.59 20.49
CA GLU A 32 14.18 -10.38 21.49
C GLU A 32 14.67 -9.74 22.80
N ARG A 33 15.97 -9.87 23.13
CA ARG A 33 16.52 -9.32 24.37
C ARG A 33 16.77 -7.81 24.28
N SER A 34 17.21 -7.32 23.13
CA SER A 34 17.54 -5.91 22.91
C SER A 34 16.52 -5.19 22.04
N ASP A 35 15.48 -5.89 21.58
CA ASP A 35 14.48 -5.42 20.62
C ASP A 35 15.09 -4.80 19.35
N THR A 36 16.26 -5.32 18.96
CA THR A 36 16.99 -4.84 17.78
C THR A 36 16.74 -5.76 16.60
N MET A 37 16.39 -5.16 15.47
CA MET A 37 16.20 -5.84 14.19
C MET A 37 17.37 -5.53 13.25
N THR A 38 17.89 -6.55 12.56
CA THR A 38 18.89 -6.38 11.51
C THR A 38 18.42 -7.07 10.24
N VAL A 39 18.60 -6.42 9.09
CA VAL A 39 18.25 -6.97 7.78
C VAL A 39 19.53 -7.25 7.00
N TYR A 40 19.64 -8.46 6.48
CA TYR A 40 20.69 -8.89 5.55
C TYR A 40 20.07 -9.13 4.19
N GLU A 41 20.74 -8.68 3.14
CA GLU A 41 20.29 -8.84 1.77
C GLU A 41 21.29 -9.67 0.97
N LEU A 42 20.77 -10.46 0.03
CA LEU A 42 21.56 -11.29 -0.87
C LEU A 42 20.99 -11.17 -2.28
N HIS A 43 21.88 -10.90 -3.24
CA HIS A 43 21.57 -10.59 -4.64
C HIS A 43 20.72 -9.32 -4.81
N ASP A 44 20.67 -8.86 -6.05
CA ASP A 44 19.88 -7.68 -6.41
C ASP A 44 18.47 -8.05 -6.86
N HIS A 45 17.57 -7.08 -6.82
CA HIS A 45 16.31 -7.17 -7.53
C HIS A 45 16.54 -7.11 -9.05
N PHE A 46 15.65 -7.70 -9.84
CA PHE A 46 15.67 -7.55 -11.30
C PHE A 46 15.47 -6.10 -11.75
N THR A 47 14.77 -5.30 -10.95
CA THR A 47 14.53 -3.89 -11.22
C THR A 47 14.49 -3.10 -9.93
N THR A 48 14.94 -1.85 -10.00
CA THR A 48 14.81 -0.85 -8.94
C THR A 48 13.47 -0.12 -9.01
N ALA A 49 12.63 -0.41 -10.02
CA ALA A 49 11.32 0.16 -10.16
C ALA A 49 10.45 -0.24 -8.97
N GLN A 50 9.95 0.75 -8.24
CA GLN A 50 9.05 0.52 -7.13
C GLN A 50 7.67 0.12 -7.67
N ASP A 51 7.04 -0.83 -6.99
CA ASP A 51 5.61 -1.02 -7.17
C ASP A 51 4.91 0.30 -6.81
N VAL A 52 4.00 0.76 -7.65
CA VAL A 52 3.11 1.85 -7.27
C VAL A 52 2.35 1.34 -6.04
N GLY A 53 2.68 1.90 -4.87
CA GLY A 53 2.09 1.48 -3.61
C GLY A 53 0.58 1.44 -3.76
N LYS A 54 -0.08 0.44 -3.15
CA LYS A 54 -1.54 0.42 -3.09
C LYS A 54 -1.98 1.79 -2.61
N MET A 55 -2.87 2.46 -3.36
CA MET A 55 -3.38 3.77 -2.96
C MET A 55 -4.01 3.60 -1.57
N VAL A 56 -3.33 4.14 -0.56
CA VAL A 56 -3.86 4.23 0.80
C VAL A 56 -4.67 5.52 0.85
N ILE A 57 -5.91 5.45 1.33
CA ILE A 57 -6.71 6.66 1.59
C ILE A 57 -6.00 7.44 2.71
N PRO A 58 -5.50 8.66 2.47
CA PRO A 58 -4.92 9.51 3.50
C PRO A 58 -5.91 9.74 4.65
N LEU A 59 -5.40 9.93 5.88
CA LEU A 59 -6.22 10.11 7.09
C LEU A 59 -7.34 11.14 6.90
N ARG A 60 -6.99 12.32 6.35
CA ARG A 60 -7.94 13.41 6.08
C ARG A 60 -9.07 13.01 5.13
N GLN A 61 -8.79 12.19 4.11
CA GLN A 61 -9.80 11.68 3.17
C GLN A 61 -10.70 10.65 3.85
N ASN A 62 -10.13 9.83 4.74
CA ASN A 62 -10.86 8.84 5.53
C ASN A 62 -11.85 9.51 6.50
N GLU A 63 -11.39 10.48 7.27
CA GLU A 63 -12.22 11.29 8.18
C GLU A 63 -13.38 11.95 7.44
N PHE A 64 -13.10 12.60 6.30
CA PHE A 64 -14.13 13.20 5.48
C PHE A 64 -15.16 12.17 4.99
N CYS A 65 -14.72 10.98 4.58
CA CYS A 65 -15.65 9.94 4.14
C CYS A 65 -16.55 9.47 5.29
N LYS A 66 -16.03 9.35 6.51
CA LYS A 66 -16.81 8.99 7.70
C LYS A 66 -17.81 10.07 8.07
N GLU A 67 -17.40 11.33 8.14
CA GLU A 67 -18.29 12.47 8.43
C GLU A 67 -19.47 12.55 7.45
N MET A 68 -19.20 12.37 6.16
CA MET A 68 -20.25 12.40 5.14
C MET A 68 -21.16 11.17 5.21
N ALA A 69 -20.61 10.01 5.58
CA ALA A 69 -21.40 8.80 5.78
C ALA A 69 -22.35 8.93 6.98
N GLU A 70 -21.90 9.56 8.08
CA GLU A 70 -22.75 9.89 9.24
C GLU A 70 -23.91 10.82 8.85
N GLN A 71 -23.69 11.72 7.89
CA GLN A 71 -24.74 12.56 7.30
C GLN A 71 -25.68 11.82 6.34
N GLY A 72 -25.50 10.51 6.15
CA GLY A 72 -26.34 9.67 5.29
C GLY A 72 -26.05 9.80 3.79
N LEU A 73 -24.90 10.38 3.41
CA LEU A 73 -24.52 10.49 1.99
C LEU A 73 -24.12 9.12 1.43
N LYS A 74 -24.61 8.80 0.23
CA LYS A 74 -24.21 7.57 -0.47
C LYS A 74 -22.73 7.62 -0.89
N PRO A 75 -22.00 6.49 -0.93
CA PRO A 75 -20.56 6.44 -1.27
C PRO A 75 -20.16 7.19 -2.55
N VAL A 76 -21.00 7.16 -3.59
CA VAL A 76 -20.78 7.88 -4.85
C VAL A 76 -20.77 9.41 -4.62
N ARG A 77 -21.69 9.91 -3.81
CA ARG A 77 -21.78 11.35 -3.47
C ARG A 77 -20.62 11.78 -2.60
N ILE A 78 -20.22 10.95 -1.64
CA ILE A 78 -19.03 11.17 -0.81
C ILE A 78 -17.77 11.33 -1.68
N ARG A 79 -17.53 10.37 -2.60
CA ARG A 79 -16.38 10.41 -3.52
C ARG A 79 -16.34 11.70 -4.34
N ASN A 80 -17.47 12.10 -4.92
CA ASN A 80 -17.55 13.29 -5.76
C ASN A 80 -17.37 14.58 -4.95
N ALA A 81 -18.00 14.68 -3.77
CA ALA A 81 -17.82 15.81 -2.87
C ALA A 81 -16.36 15.93 -2.40
N MET A 82 -15.72 14.80 -2.09
CA MET A 82 -14.31 14.77 -1.70
C MET A 82 -13.38 15.26 -2.81
N LYS A 83 -13.61 14.82 -4.06
CA LYS A 83 -12.84 15.29 -5.23
C LYS A 83 -12.87 16.81 -5.35
N VAL A 84 -14.05 17.40 -5.21
CA VAL A 84 -14.24 18.86 -5.30
C VAL A 84 -13.63 19.57 -4.10
N LYS A 85 -13.95 19.14 -2.88
CA LYS A 85 -13.51 19.81 -1.63
C LYS A 85 -11.99 19.75 -1.44
N MET A 86 -11.36 18.66 -1.86
CA MET A 86 -9.92 18.43 -1.69
C MET A 86 -9.11 18.61 -2.99
N GLN A 87 -9.74 19.09 -4.06
CA GLN A 87 -9.11 19.36 -5.36
C GLN A 87 -8.26 18.17 -5.87
N LEU A 88 -8.79 16.96 -5.74
CA LEU A 88 -8.09 15.72 -6.12
C LEU A 88 -8.15 15.52 -7.63
N SER A 89 -7.02 15.11 -8.23
CA SER A 89 -6.98 14.66 -9.61
C SER A 89 -7.55 13.24 -9.72
N GLU A 90 -7.90 12.79 -10.93
CA GLU A 90 -8.40 11.42 -11.16
C GLU A 90 -7.44 10.34 -10.62
N ASN A 91 -6.12 10.61 -10.67
CA ASN A 91 -5.09 9.69 -10.22
C ASN A 91 -4.84 9.72 -8.71
N SER A 92 -5.25 10.78 -8.00
CA SER A 92 -5.10 10.90 -6.54
C SER A 92 -6.39 10.67 -5.77
N ALA A 93 -7.54 10.65 -6.48
CA ALA A 93 -8.82 10.38 -5.87
C ALA A 93 -9.03 8.88 -5.60
N PRO A 94 -9.54 8.50 -4.41
CA PRO A 94 -9.83 7.10 -4.14
C PRO A 94 -10.92 6.58 -5.06
N THR A 95 -10.82 5.29 -5.36
CA THR A 95 -11.83 4.59 -6.18
C THR A 95 -13.15 4.48 -5.42
N LEU A 96 -14.26 4.31 -6.14
CA LEU A 96 -15.57 4.15 -5.51
C LEU A 96 -15.59 2.94 -4.55
N ARG A 97 -14.96 1.83 -4.94
CA ARG A 97 -14.85 0.62 -4.13
C ARG A 97 -14.11 0.88 -2.81
N MET A 98 -13.07 1.71 -2.83
CA MET A 98 -12.34 2.09 -1.63
C MET A 98 -13.21 2.90 -0.66
N VAL A 99 -14.01 3.84 -1.18
CA VAL A 99 -14.97 4.60 -0.35
C VAL A 99 -16.06 3.68 0.20
N GLN A 100 -16.62 2.78 -0.61
CA GLN A 100 -17.62 1.80 -0.18
C GLN A 100 -17.11 0.91 0.96
N ASN A 101 -15.89 0.37 0.83
CA ASN A 101 -15.28 -0.46 1.89
C ASN A 101 -15.00 0.31 3.19
N LEU A 102 -15.02 1.65 3.15
CA LEU A 102 -14.76 2.48 4.32
C LEU A 102 -16.03 2.83 5.08
N VAL A 103 -17.14 3.02 4.36
CA VAL A 103 -18.38 3.59 4.91
C VAL A 103 -19.55 2.60 4.99
N ASN A 104 -19.43 1.45 4.33
CA ASN A 104 -20.36 0.32 4.47
C ASN A 104 -19.75 -0.71 5.42
#